data_AF-A0A328VIT5-F1
#
_entry.id   AF-A0A328VIT5-F1
#
_cell.length_a   1.000
_cell.length_b   1.000
_cell.length_c   1.000
_cell.angle_alpha   90.00
_cell.angle_beta   90.00
_cell.angle_gamma   90.00
#
_symmetry.space_group_name_H-M   'P 1'
#
loop_
_entity.id
_entity.type
_entity.pdbx_description
1 polymer ?
#
loop_
_entity_poly.entity_id
_entity_poly.type
_entity_poly.pdbx_seq_one_letter_code
_entity_poly.pdbx_strand_id
1 'polypeptide(L)'
;MGGHQARLKREKELLAATPWPAAERYQWDEKLEDEERETGLSALLAVLSARLEQGLQRTGVQEPLLFGLRHLFHQLATLYQRRLPALGATTRPLMDGLVPPDYLPTRHAIWLALREVSDNLLQCDLFCKLLTSASGSLLDLLDRRSASDPAAMASPLPPLPLIASTPPAGCCPLWLRQQLTSWQQDYQHLPPFALQFGRPGSLPAEVALESSARLDRAFALLLEEAGAVFGELLPGLTQQKGSESAARELALFLIDVTQHGEQMQLILDGLWEPLSTISEAFGVDALLYALQTREHKGRNTA
;
A
#
# COMPACT_ATOMS: atom_id res chain seq x y z
N MET A 1 21.28 43.33 28.64
CA MET A 1 20.00 42.63 28.33
C MET A 1 19.78 42.34 26.84
N GLY A 2 20.51 42.93 25.87
CA GLY A 2 20.29 42.68 24.42
C GLY A 2 21.03 41.49 23.78
N GLY A 3 21.97 40.86 24.49
CA GLY A 3 22.82 39.80 23.91
C GLY A 3 22.12 38.45 23.70
N HIS A 4 21.10 38.14 24.49
CA HIS A 4 20.44 36.83 24.43
C HIS A 4 19.48 36.71 23.24
N GLN A 5 18.81 37.81 22.89
CA GLN A 5 17.90 37.88 21.75
C GLN A 5 18.64 37.84 20.40
N ALA A 6 19.82 38.46 20.33
CA ALA A 6 20.68 38.40 19.14
C ALA A 6 21.23 36.98 18.90
N ARG A 7 21.50 36.21 19.97
CA ARG A 7 21.97 34.82 19.87
C ARG A 7 20.87 33.87 19.38
N LEU A 8 19.65 34.00 19.90
CA LEU A 8 18.49 33.22 19.43
C LEU A 8 18.12 33.52 17.98
N LYS A 9 18.29 34.77 17.53
CA LYS A 9 18.01 35.15 16.14
C LYS A 9 19.05 34.57 15.18
N ARG A 10 20.34 34.56 15.56
CA ARG A 10 21.41 33.91 14.78
C ARG A 10 21.29 32.39 14.75
N GLU A 11 20.88 31.75 15.84
CA GLU A 11 20.62 30.29 15.83
C GLU A 11 19.45 29.93 14.92
N LYS A 12 18.37 30.73 14.88
CA LYS A 12 17.27 30.54 13.91
C LYS A 12 17.70 30.76 12.46
N GLU A 13 18.55 31.76 12.19
CA GLU A 13 19.06 32.03 10.84
C GLU A 13 20.07 30.96 10.38
N LEU A 14 20.88 30.40 11.29
CA LEU A 14 21.79 29.28 10.98
C LEU A 14 21.05 27.97 10.69
N LEU A 15 19.94 27.69 11.40
CA LEU A 15 19.08 26.52 11.13
C LEU A 15 18.32 26.64 9.79
N ALA A 16 18.07 27.86 9.31
CA ALA A 16 17.47 28.10 8.00
C ALA A 16 18.48 28.03 6.84
N ALA A 17 19.78 28.20 7.13
CA ALA A 17 20.86 28.24 6.14
C ALA A 17 21.69 26.95 6.08
N THR A 18 21.51 26.01 7.01
CA THR A 18 22.04 24.66 6.85
C THR A 18 21.34 24.00 5.66
N PRO A 19 22.06 23.52 4.63
CA PRO A 19 21.47 22.64 3.64
C PRO A 19 20.83 21.50 4.44
N TRP A 20 19.52 21.33 4.27
CA TRP A 20 18.75 20.24 4.85
C TRP A 20 19.61 18.98 4.75
N PRO A 21 19.77 18.16 5.80
CA PRO A 21 20.47 16.90 5.65
C PRO A 21 19.74 16.18 4.52
N ALA A 22 20.40 16.08 3.36
CA ALA A 22 19.97 15.22 2.29
C ALA A 22 19.81 13.89 2.98
N ALA A 23 18.55 13.46 3.13
CA ALA A 23 18.13 12.32 3.93
C ALA A 23 19.29 11.36 3.95
N GLU A 24 19.99 11.27 5.10
CA GLU A 24 20.93 10.19 5.31
C GLU A 24 20.10 8.98 4.94
N ARG A 25 20.40 8.42 3.76
CA ARG A 25 19.80 7.18 3.33
C ARG A 25 20.12 6.30 4.50
N TYR A 26 19.12 6.01 5.32
CA TYR A 26 19.15 4.90 6.23
C TYR A 26 19.44 3.72 5.30
N GLN A 27 20.73 3.42 5.14
CA GLN A 27 21.18 2.08 4.81
C GLN A 27 20.87 1.28 6.06
N TRP A 28 19.57 1.11 6.33
CA TRP A 28 19.11 -0.16 6.82
C TRP A 28 19.64 -1.18 5.84
N ASP A 29 20.03 -2.34 6.35
CA ASP A 29 20.51 -3.46 5.56
C ASP A 29 19.34 -4.01 4.73
N GLU A 30 18.85 -3.21 3.76
CA GLU A 30 17.75 -3.49 2.84
C GLU A 30 17.99 -4.82 2.17
N LYS A 31 19.26 -5.17 1.94
CA LYS A 31 19.66 -6.46 1.39
C LYS A 31 19.23 -7.66 2.24
N LEU A 32 19.39 -7.59 3.56
CA LEU A 32 19.17 -8.74 4.45
C LEU A 32 17.68 -8.93 4.74
N GLU A 33 16.94 -7.83 4.93
CA GLU A 33 15.49 -7.91 5.06
C GLU A 33 14.80 -8.20 3.73
N ASP A 34 15.25 -7.63 2.60
CA ASP A 34 14.69 -7.98 1.29
C ASP A 34 14.98 -9.45 0.95
N GLU A 35 16.16 -9.99 1.31
CA GLU A 35 16.44 -11.43 1.16
C GLU A 35 15.54 -12.31 2.05
N GLU A 36 15.34 -11.99 3.33
CA GLU A 36 14.46 -12.79 4.21
C GLU A 36 12.96 -12.64 3.86
N ARG A 37 12.51 -11.44 3.48
CA ARG A 37 11.14 -11.16 3.00
C ARG A 37 10.86 -11.86 1.69
N GLU A 38 11.83 -11.79 0.76
CA GLU A 38 11.74 -12.50 -0.49
C GLU A 38 11.71 -13.99 -0.20
N THR A 39 12.57 -14.53 0.67
CA THR A 39 12.59 -15.97 1.01
C THR A 39 11.30 -16.47 1.66
N GLY A 40 10.69 -15.72 2.58
CA GLY A 40 9.46 -16.14 3.29
C GLY A 40 8.20 -16.13 2.41
N LEU A 41 8.02 -15.08 1.60
CA LEU A 41 6.93 -14.99 0.64
C LEU A 41 7.15 -15.92 -0.55
N SER A 42 8.40 -16.00 -1.03
CA SER A 42 8.84 -16.94 -2.05
C SER A 42 8.66 -18.40 -1.61
N ALA A 43 8.82 -18.71 -0.32
CA ALA A 43 8.51 -20.02 0.24
C ALA A 43 7.00 -20.31 0.29
N LEU A 44 6.16 -19.35 0.72
CA LEU A 44 4.69 -19.48 0.67
C LEU A 44 4.20 -19.68 -0.76
N LEU A 45 4.74 -18.88 -1.68
CA LEU A 45 4.43 -18.92 -3.09
C LEU A 45 5.04 -20.13 -3.79
N ALA A 46 6.17 -20.65 -3.34
CA ALA A 46 6.75 -21.90 -3.82
C ALA A 46 5.97 -23.11 -3.31
N VAL A 47 5.36 -23.04 -2.12
CA VAL A 47 4.44 -24.06 -1.63
C VAL A 47 3.11 -23.99 -2.35
N LEU A 48 2.59 -22.78 -2.61
CA LEU A 48 1.40 -22.60 -3.43
C LEU A 48 1.69 -23.01 -4.88
N SER A 49 2.80 -22.57 -5.48
CA SER A 49 3.21 -22.93 -6.84
C SER A 49 3.51 -24.42 -6.93
N ALA A 50 4.22 -25.05 -6.00
CA ALA A 50 4.44 -26.50 -6.03
C ALA A 50 3.13 -27.30 -5.87
N ARG A 51 2.18 -26.81 -5.05
CA ARG A 51 0.82 -27.39 -4.95
C ARG A 51 0.01 -27.20 -6.23
N LEU A 52 0.20 -26.08 -6.90
CA LEU A 52 -0.49 -25.74 -8.14
C LEU A 52 0.15 -26.49 -9.32
N GLU A 53 1.48 -26.47 -9.46
CA GLU A 53 2.38 -27.22 -10.37
C GLU A 53 2.12 -28.72 -10.36
N GLN A 54 1.91 -29.33 -9.19
CA GLN A 54 1.51 -30.73 -9.08
C GLN A 54 0.10 -31.03 -9.62
N GLY A 55 -0.75 -30.00 -9.79
CA GLY A 55 -2.00 -30.05 -10.56
C GLY A 55 -1.88 -29.50 -12.00
N LEU A 56 -0.70 -29.02 -12.40
CA LEU A 56 -0.46 -28.10 -13.53
C LEU A 56 0.18 -28.74 -14.76
N GLN A 57 0.06 -30.06 -14.95
CA GLN A 57 0.30 -30.60 -16.30
C GLN A 57 -0.77 -30.14 -17.32
N ARG A 58 -1.71 -29.25 -16.94
CA ARG A 58 -2.77 -28.76 -17.84
C ARG A 58 -3.09 -27.26 -17.91
N THR A 59 -2.67 -26.33 -17.04
CA THR A 59 -3.12 -24.92 -17.20
C THR A 59 -2.28 -23.84 -16.47
N GLY A 60 -1.74 -22.88 -17.23
CA GLY A 60 -1.09 -21.63 -16.76
C GLY A 60 -2.04 -20.52 -16.30
N VAL A 61 -3.18 -20.85 -15.68
CA VAL A 61 -4.21 -19.87 -15.24
C VAL A 61 -4.09 -19.50 -13.76
N GLN A 62 -3.28 -20.25 -13.00
CA GLN A 62 -3.06 -20.01 -11.57
C GLN A 62 -1.86 -19.08 -11.30
N GLU A 63 -0.91 -18.99 -12.25
CA GLU A 63 0.24 -18.09 -12.18
C GLU A 63 -0.17 -16.61 -12.05
N PRO A 64 -1.17 -16.09 -12.80
CA PRO A 64 -1.63 -14.71 -12.67
C PRO A 64 -2.20 -14.38 -11.27
N LEU A 65 -2.88 -15.34 -10.62
CA LEU A 65 -3.43 -15.16 -9.28
C LEU A 65 -2.31 -15.03 -8.25
N LEU A 66 -1.35 -15.96 -8.26
CA LEU A 66 -0.20 -15.92 -7.35
C LEU A 66 0.64 -14.67 -7.57
N PHE A 67 0.86 -14.31 -8.84
CA PHE A 67 1.55 -13.09 -9.23
C PHE A 67 0.82 -11.86 -8.67
N GLY A 68 -0.50 -11.76 -8.88
CA GLY A 68 -1.32 -10.68 -8.33
C GLY A 68 -1.20 -10.57 -6.81
N LEU A 69 -1.31 -11.69 -6.08
CA LEU A 69 -1.26 -11.71 -4.61
C LEU A 69 0.11 -11.26 -4.10
N ARG A 70 1.19 -11.79 -4.72
CA ARG A 70 2.57 -11.43 -4.40
C ARG A 70 2.79 -9.94 -4.56
N HIS A 71 2.44 -9.42 -5.73
CA HIS A 71 2.74 -8.04 -6.08
C HIS A 71 1.85 -7.07 -5.30
N LEU A 72 0.57 -7.39 -5.08
CA LEU A 72 -0.30 -6.60 -4.21
C LEU A 72 0.26 -6.52 -2.79
N PHE A 73 0.66 -7.65 -2.20
CA PHE A 73 1.29 -7.67 -0.87
C PHE A 73 2.52 -6.75 -0.82
N HIS A 74 3.40 -6.84 -1.80
CA HIS A 74 4.63 -6.04 -1.85
C HIS A 74 4.34 -4.54 -2.03
N GLN A 75 3.36 -4.17 -2.85
CA GLN A 75 2.98 -2.78 -3.03
C GLN A 75 2.38 -2.19 -1.75
N LEU A 76 1.50 -2.93 -1.06
CA LEU A 76 0.95 -2.52 0.23
C LEU A 76 2.03 -2.44 1.31
N ALA A 77 2.98 -3.38 1.35
CA ALA A 77 4.14 -3.30 2.24
C ALA A 77 4.92 -2.01 2.00
N THR A 78 5.21 -1.70 0.74
CA THR A 78 5.91 -0.48 0.34
C THR A 78 5.13 0.77 0.72
N LEU A 79 3.80 0.74 0.57
CA LEU A 79 2.92 1.83 0.95
C LEU A 79 3.01 2.14 2.45
N TYR A 80 2.73 1.14 3.30
CA TYR A 80 2.62 1.32 4.75
C TYR A 80 3.97 1.46 5.45
N GLN A 81 5.00 0.75 5.01
CA GLN A 81 6.31 0.77 5.68
C GLN A 81 7.25 1.84 5.13
N ARG A 82 7.07 2.32 3.89
CA ARG A 82 8.00 3.28 3.26
C ARG A 82 7.33 4.57 2.84
N ARG A 83 6.30 4.53 1.99
CA ARG A 83 5.75 5.75 1.36
C ARG A 83 4.98 6.63 2.35
N LEU A 84 4.09 6.05 3.15
CA LEU A 84 3.32 6.81 4.15
C LEU A 84 4.22 7.39 5.26
N PRO A 85 5.19 6.65 5.83
CA PRO A 85 6.15 7.22 6.77
C PRO A 85 7.00 8.33 6.16
N ALA A 86 7.48 8.18 4.92
CA ALA A 86 8.25 9.21 4.23
C ALA A 86 7.42 10.50 4.01
N LEU A 87 6.14 10.37 3.65
CA LEU A 87 5.23 11.50 3.56
C LEU A 87 5.05 12.20 4.91
N GLY A 88 4.81 11.43 5.99
CA GLY A 88 4.71 11.96 7.35
C GLY A 88 5.98 12.68 7.82
N ALA A 89 7.16 12.15 7.49
CA ALA A 89 8.44 12.80 7.78
C ALA A 89 8.60 14.11 6.99
N THR A 90 8.12 14.14 5.75
CA THR A 90 8.18 15.32 4.87
C THR A 90 7.23 16.43 5.31
N THR A 91 6.07 16.09 5.88
CA THR A 91 5.11 17.07 6.41
C THR A 91 5.43 17.54 7.82
N ARG A 92 6.24 16.80 8.58
CA ARG A 92 6.61 17.14 9.97
C ARG A 92 7.13 18.58 10.18
N PRO A 93 8.04 19.14 9.36
CA PRO A 93 8.49 20.52 9.55
C PRO A 93 7.37 21.57 9.45
N LEU A 94 6.38 21.32 8.59
CA LEU A 94 5.19 22.15 8.44
C LEU A 94 4.28 22.01 9.67
N MET A 95 4.10 20.76 10.16
CA MET A 95 3.35 20.46 11.38
C MET A 95 4.00 21.02 12.64
N ASP A 96 5.31 21.11 12.71
CA ASP A 96 6.04 21.66 13.86
C ASP A 96 6.12 23.19 13.78
N GLY A 97 5.73 23.78 12.65
CA GLY A 97 5.79 25.23 12.42
C GLY A 97 7.22 25.74 12.26
N LEU A 98 8.15 24.84 11.94
CA LEU A 98 9.55 25.14 11.68
C LEU A 98 9.73 25.88 10.35
N VAL A 99 8.80 25.64 9.42
CA VAL A 99 8.83 26.17 8.07
C VAL A 99 7.49 26.85 7.75
N PRO A 100 7.49 28.03 7.09
CA PRO A 100 6.27 28.67 6.61
C PRO A 100 5.51 27.79 5.59
N PRO A 101 4.16 27.87 5.54
CA PRO A 101 3.35 27.08 4.61
C PRO A 101 3.59 27.41 3.13
N ASP A 102 4.13 28.60 2.84
CA ASP A 102 4.44 29.07 1.50
C ASP A 102 5.89 28.73 1.07
N TYR A 103 6.65 27.99 1.89
CA TYR A 103 8.04 27.65 1.58
C TYR A 103 8.12 26.60 0.46
N LEU A 104 8.56 27.04 -0.73
CA LEU A 104 8.55 26.26 -1.96
C LEU A 104 9.26 24.90 -1.85
N PRO A 105 10.47 24.78 -1.27
CA PRO A 105 11.16 23.50 -1.20
C PRO A 105 10.37 22.44 -0.42
N THR A 106 9.76 22.81 0.71
CA THR A 106 8.93 21.88 1.50
C THR A 106 7.67 21.49 0.76
N ARG A 107 6.97 22.44 0.12
CA ARG A 107 5.77 22.13 -0.67
C ARG A 107 6.08 21.19 -1.83
N HIS A 108 7.17 21.44 -2.56
CA HIS A 108 7.61 20.57 -3.64
C HIS A 108 7.98 19.16 -3.14
N ALA A 109 8.65 19.06 -1.98
CA ALA A 109 8.94 17.76 -1.37
C ALA A 109 7.66 17.00 -0.98
N ILE A 110 6.67 17.68 -0.38
CA ILE A 110 5.36 17.09 -0.06
C ILE A 110 4.65 16.63 -1.35
N TRP A 111 4.64 17.47 -2.39
CA TRP A 111 4.06 17.14 -3.68
C TRP A 111 4.70 15.89 -4.31
N LEU A 112 6.03 15.78 -4.29
CA LEU A 112 6.74 14.59 -4.75
C LEU A 112 6.35 13.35 -3.94
N ALA A 113 6.32 13.45 -2.61
CA ALA A 113 5.94 12.33 -1.75
C ALA A 113 4.48 11.87 -2.00
N LEU A 114 3.55 12.80 -2.23
CA LEU A 114 2.16 12.50 -2.61
C LEU A 114 2.08 11.80 -3.97
N ARG A 115 2.94 12.17 -4.94
CA ARG A 115 3.02 11.47 -6.23
C ARG A 115 3.52 10.04 -6.07
N GLU A 116 4.54 9.81 -5.24
CA GLU A 116 5.03 8.45 -4.99
C GLU A 116 3.96 7.57 -4.32
N VAL A 117 3.18 8.13 -3.40
CA VAL A 117 2.01 7.44 -2.82
C VAL A 117 0.98 7.13 -3.91
N SER A 118 0.66 8.10 -4.76
CA SER A 118 -0.30 7.93 -5.86
C SER A 118 0.14 6.86 -6.85
N ASP A 119 1.40 6.87 -7.27
CA ASP A 119 1.98 5.89 -8.18
C ASP A 119 1.92 4.47 -7.59
N ASN A 120 2.19 4.32 -6.28
CA ASN A 120 2.07 3.04 -5.59
C ASN A 120 0.61 2.55 -5.49
N LEU A 121 -0.35 3.45 -5.23
CA LEU A 121 -1.77 3.12 -5.22
C LEU A 121 -2.28 2.68 -6.60
N LEU A 122 -1.76 3.26 -7.69
CA LEU A 122 -2.09 2.85 -9.07
C LEU A 122 -1.63 1.42 -9.34
N GLN A 123 -0.46 1.03 -8.80
CA GLN A 123 0.00 -0.34 -8.88
C GLN A 123 -0.89 -1.29 -8.06
N CYS A 124 -1.32 -0.88 -6.85
CA CYS A 124 -2.26 -1.66 -6.04
C CYS A 124 -3.56 -1.92 -6.80
N ASP A 125 -4.14 -0.88 -7.41
CA ASP A 125 -5.37 -0.97 -8.22
C ASP A 125 -5.22 -1.95 -9.38
N LEU A 126 -4.10 -1.89 -10.11
CA LEU A 126 -3.78 -2.83 -11.18
C LEU A 126 -3.76 -4.28 -10.68
N PHE A 127 -3.11 -4.55 -9.54
CA PHE A 127 -3.03 -5.90 -9.00
C PHE A 127 -4.37 -6.38 -8.44
N CYS A 128 -5.20 -5.52 -7.86
CA CYS A 128 -6.56 -5.88 -7.48
C CYS A 128 -7.39 -6.28 -8.70
N LYS A 129 -7.33 -5.52 -9.80
CA LYS A 129 -8.01 -5.86 -11.07
C LYS A 129 -7.52 -7.20 -11.64
N LEU A 130 -6.22 -7.44 -11.60
CA LEU A 130 -5.63 -8.70 -12.02
C LEU A 130 -6.15 -9.86 -11.17
N LEU A 131 -6.23 -9.69 -9.85
CA LEU A 131 -6.75 -10.71 -8.92
C LEU A 131 -8.21 -11.03 -9.19
N THR A 132 -9.08 -10.02 -9.27
CA THR A 132 -10.51 -10.19 -9.58
C THR A 132 -10.69 -10.94 -10.91
N SER A 133 -9.96 -10.54 -11.95
CA SER A 133 -10.02 -11.18 -13.29
C SER A 133 -9.50 -12.62 -13.29
N ALA A 134 -8.35 -12.87 -12.63
CA ALA A 134 -7.77 -14.20 -12.53
C ALA A 134 -8.66 -15.15 -11.72
N SER A 135 -9.22 -14.68 -10.61
CA SER A 135 -10.14 -15.45 -9.79
C SER A 135 -11.43 -15.78 -10.54
N GLY A 136 -12.03 -14.81 -11.24
CA GLY A 136 -13.22 -15.07 -12.08
C GLY A 136 -12.95 -16.10 -13.17
N SER A 137 -11.80 -16.00 -13.85
CA SER A 137 -11.38 -16.97 -14.87
C SER A 137 -11.18 -18.38 -14.29
N LEU A 138 -10.66 -18.48 -13.07
CA LEU A 138 -10.48 -19.77 -12.38
C LEU A 138 -11.82 -20.37 -11.93
N LEU A 139 -12.76 -19.55 -11.46
CA LEU A 139 -14.11 -19.98 -11.11
C LEU A 139 -14.86 -20.53 -12.33
N ASP A 140 -14.80 -19.83 -13.47
CA ASP A 140 -15.38 -20.30 -14.73
C ASP A 140 -14.83 -21.68 -15.17
N LEU A 141 -13.55 -21.94 -14.92
CA LEU A 141 -12.92 -23.22 -15.22
C LEU A 141 -13.39 -24.33 -14.27
N LEU A 142 -13.59 -24.02 -12.98
CA LEU A 142 -14.14 -24.96 -12.00
C LEU A 142 -15.58 -25.36 -12.35
N ASP A 143 -16.39 -24.39 -12.79
CA ASP A 143 -17.78 -24.62 -13.20
C ASP A 143 -17.86 -25.51 -14.44
N ARG A 144 -17.03 -25.24 -15.47
CA ARG A 144 -16.99 -26.05 -16.70
C ARG A 144 -16.58 -27.50 -16.45
N ARG A 145 -15.64 -27.72 -15.53
CA ARG A 145 -15.17 -29.07 -15.17
C ARG A 145 -16.26 -29.89 -14.48
N SER A 146 -17.15 -29.24 -13.74
CA SER A 146 -18.30 -29.88 -13.08
C SER A 146 -19.37 -30.35 -14.07
N ALA A 147 -19.44 -29.72 -15.26
CA ALA A 147 -20.45 -30.03 -16.29
C ALA A 147 -20.00 -31.09 -17.31
N SER A 148 -18.70 -31.36 -17.45
CA SER A 148 -18.18 -32.31 -18.45
C SER A 148 -18.10 -33.74 -17.91
N ASP A 149 -18.99 -34.60 -18.43
CA ASP A 149 -19.03 -36.08 -18.46
C ASP A 149 -18.39 -36.89 -17.30
N PRO A 150 -19.17 -37.66 -16.50
CA PRO A 150 -18.67 -38.49 -15.40
C PRO A 150 -17.78 -39.66 -15.87
N ALA A 151 -17.78 -40.01 -17.16
CA ALA A 151 -16.97 -41.09 -17.70
C ALA A 151 -15.48 -40.71 -17.93
N ALA A 152 -15.18 -39.42 -18.06
CA ALA A 152 -13.79 -38.93 -18.06
C ALA A 152 -13.18 -38.84 -16.64
N MET A 153 -13.99 -39.10 -15.59
CA MET A 153 -13.58 -39.05 -14.18
C MET A 153 -12.88 -40.32 -13.67
N ALA A 154 -12.77 -41.38 -14.49
CA ALA A 154 -12.13 -42.63 -14.08
C ALA A 154 -10.59 -42.60 -14.11
N SER A 155 -9.97 -41.45 -14.37
CA SER A 155 -8.55 -41.29 -14.07
C SER A 155 -8.44 -41.05 -12.56
N PRO A 156 -7.91 -42.01 -11.77
CA PRO A 156 -7.76 -41.83 -10.33
C PRO A 156 -6.92 -40.58 -10.11
N LEU A 157 -7.46 -39.65 -9.32
CA LEU A 157 -6.70 -38.52 -8.80
C LEU A 157 -5.39 -39.09 -8.23
N PRO A 158 -4.23 -38.74 -8.78
CA PRO A 158 -2.97 -39.24 -8.26
C PRO A 158 -2.84 -38.80 -6.80
N PRO A 159 -2.39 -39.70 -5.90
CA PRO A 159 -2.19 -39.34 -4.50
C PRO A 159 -1.26 -38.13 -4.43
N LEU A 160 -1.70 -37.12 -3.68
CA LEU A 160 -0.95 -35.89 -3.42
C LEU A 160 0.50 -36.26 -3.07
N PRO A 161 1.50 -35.78 -3.82
CA PRO A 161 2.88 -36.06 -3.50
C PRO A 161 3.19 -35.50 -2.11
N LEU A 162 3.72 -36.36 -1.24
CA LEU A 162 4.26 -35.95 0.04
C LEU A 162 5.46 -35.02 -0.25
N ILE A 163 5.26 -33.72 0.01
CA ILE A 163 6.19 -32.64 -0.30
C ILE A 163 7.51 -32.87 0.44
N ALA A 164 8.53 -33.34 -0.27
CA ALA A 164 9.93 -33.33 0.15
C ALA A 164 10.59 -31.98 -0.23
N SER A 165 9.97 -30.89 0.21
CA SER A 165 10.54 -29.54 0.14
C SER A 165 9.80 -28.68 1.16
N THR A 166 9.86 -29.08 2.42
CA THR A 166 9.51 -28.20 3.52
C THR A 166 10.38 -26.94 3.41
N PRO A 167 9.82 -25.75 3.13
CA PRO A 167 10.43 -24.55 3.70
C PRO A 167 10.53 -24.78 5.21
N PRO A 168 11.56 -24.22 5.89
CA PRO A 168 11.78 -24.48 7.31
C PRO A 168 10.47 -24.39 8.07
N ALA A 169 10.09 -25.52 8.69
CA ALA A 169 8.77 -25.74 9.24
C ALA A 169 8.47 -24.68 10.32
N GLY A 170 7.54 -23.76 10.03
CA GLY A 170 6.97 -22.88 11.06
C GLY A 170 6.84 -21.40 10.73
N CYS A 171 7.52 -20.85 9.70
CA CYS A 171 7.62 -19.39 9.56
C CYS A 171 6.55 -18.73 8.67
N CYS A 172 5.89 -19.45 7.77
CA CYS A 172 5.13 -18.81 6.68
C CYS A 172 3.89 -17.98 7.11
N PRO A 173 2.89 -18.53 7.84
CA PRO A 173 1.74 -17.72 8.29
C PRO A 173 2.08 -16.76 9.43
N LEU A 174 3.04 -17.12 10.29
CA LEU A 174 3.46 -16.29 11.41
C LEU A 174 4.22 -15.05 10.94
N TRP A 175 5.12 -15.19 9.95
CA TRP A 175 5.82 -14.07 9.34
C TRP A 175 4.83 -13.09 8.69
N LEU A 176 3.85 -13.61 7.95
CA LEU A 176 2.85 -12.76 7.30
C LEU A 176 2.05 -11.98 8.34
N ARG A 177 1.59 -12.65 9.42
CA ARG A 177 0.91 -11.98 10.53
C ARG A 177 1.79 -10.94 11.21
N GLN A 178 3.08 -11.22 11.38
CA GLN A 178 4.05 -10.24 11.92
C GLN A 178 4.19 -9.03 11.00
N GLN A 179 4.26 -9.23 9.68
CA GLN A 179 4.31 -8.12 8.72
C GLN A 179 3.04 -7.26 8.79
N LEU A 180 1.85 -7.87 8.76
CA LEU A 180 0.60 -7.13 8.90
C LEU A 180 0.51 -6.37 10.23
N THR A 181 0.99 -6.97 11.32
CA THR A 181 1.04 -6.31 12.63
C THR A 181 2.00 -5.12 12.60
N SER A 182 3.17 -5.25 11.96
CA SER A 182 4.09 -4.12 11.74
C SER A 182 3.41 -3.03 10.93
N TRP A 183 2.74 -3.34 9.81
CA TRP A 183 2.07 -2.33 8.99
C TRP A 183 1.04 -1.55 9.79
N GLN A 184 0.27 -2.25 10.63
CA GLN A 184 -0.71 -1.64 11.52
C GLN A 184 -0.08 -0.77 12.60
N GLN A 185 0.99 -1.22 13.24
CA GLN A 185 1.71 -0.44 14.24
C GLN A 185 2.33 0.81 13.62
N ASP A 186 3.05 0.65 12.50
CA ASP A 186 3.70 1.73 11.78
C ASP A 186 2.67 2.79 11.37
N TYR A 187 1.54 2.36 10.79
CA TYR A 187 0.46 3.26 10.39
C TYR A 187 -0.18 3.99 11.59
N GLN A 188 -0.43 3.29 12.70
CA GLN A 188 -0.99 3.91 13.92
C GLN A 188 -0.06 4.95 14.56
N HIS A 189 1.26 4.83 14.33
CA HIS A 189 2.23 5.81 14.79
C HIS A 189 2.37 7.02 13.87
N LEU A 190 1.80 6.99 12.66
CA LEU A 190 1.82 8.13 11.76
C LEU A 190 0.84 9.21 12.26
N PRO A 191 1.21 10.49 12.11
CA PRO A 191 0.25 11.56 12.34
C PRO A 191 -0.90 11.45 11.32
N PRO A 192 -2.17 11.59 11.75
CA PRO A 192 -3.30 11.64 10.83
C PRO A 192 -3.11 12.69 9.74
N PHE A 193 -3.56 12.41 8.51
CA PHE A 193 -3.50 13.34 7.40
C PHE A 193 -4.18 14.67 7.73
N ALA A 194 -5.26 14.63 8.52
CA ALA A 194 -5.92 15.85 8.99
C ALA A 194 -4.98 16.78 9.77
N LEU A 195 -4.00 16.24 10.51
CA LEU A 195 -2.97 17.03 11.18
C LEU A 195 -1.83 17.41 10.24
N GLN A 196 -1.47 16.54 9.31
CA GLN A 196 -0.40 16.78 8.34
C GLN A 196 -0.73 17.95 7.39
N PHE A 197 -1.98 18.02 6.93
CA PHE A 197 -2.42 18.98 5.89
C PHE A 197 -3.39 20.04 6.39
N GLY A 198 -3.88 19.96 7.63
CA GLY A 198 -4.86 20.89 8.20
C GLY A 198 -4.35 22.31 8.49
N ARG A 199 -3.09 22.63 8.20
CA ARG A 199 -2.52 23.96 8.48
C ARG A 199 -2.77 24.96 7.34
N PRO A 200 -3.05 26.23 7.69
CA PRO A 200 -3.48 27.25 6.73
C PRO A 200 -2.34 27.66 5.79
N GLY A 201 -2.60 27.64 4.47
CA GLY A 201 -1.71 28.24 3.47
C GLY A 201 -1.78 27.66 2.06
N SER A 202 -2.45 26.52 1.85
CA SER A 202 -2.59 25.91 0.52
C SER A 202 -4.03 25.55 0.13
N LEU A 203 -4.88 25.18 1.09
CA LEU A 203 -6.29 24.83 0.88
C LEU A 203 -7.24 25.60 1.81
N PRO A 204 -8.51 25.80 1.41
CA PRO A 204 -9.56 26.15 2.35
C PRO A 204 -9.61 25.12 3.49
N ALA A 205 -9.70 25.58 4.74
CA ALA A 205 -9.60 24.70 5.92
C ALA A 205 -10.63 23.58 5.92
N GLU A 206 -11.84 23.85 5.42
CA GLU A 206 -12.93 22.87 5.30
C GLU A 206 -12.57 21.75 4.32
N VAL A 207 -12.08 22.12 3.13
CA VAL A 207 -11.64 21.17 2.09
C VAL A 207 -10.45 20.35 2.57
N ALA A 208 -9.46 21.01 3.18
CA ALA A 208 -8.29 20.33 3.72
C ALA A 208 -8.67 19.28 4.78
N LEU A 209 -9.59 19.63 5.69
CA LEU A 209 -10.04 18.73 6.74
C LEU A 209 -10.84 17.55 6.18
N GLU A 210 -11.80 17.81 5.29
CA GLU A 210 -12.65 16.77 4.71
C GLU A 210 -11.84 15.79 3.84
N SER A 211 -11.03 16.31 2.91
CA SER A 211 -10.19 15.47 2.05
C SER A 211 -9.21 14.64 2.88
N SER A 212 -8.58 15.23 3.90
CA SER A 212 -7.62 14.52 4.74
C SER A 212 -8.27 13.45 5.63
N ALA A 213 -9.43 13.73 6.23
CA ALA A 213 -10.16 12.74 7.01
C ALA A 213 -10.63 11.57 6.15
N ARG A 214 -10.99 11.83 4.87
CA ARG A 214 -11.29 10.77 3.91
C ARG A 214 -10.07 9.90 3.61
N LEU A 215 -8.88 10.49 3.45
CA LEU A 215 -7.64 9.72 3.32
C LEU A 215 -7.39 8.83 4.53
N ASP A 216 -7.43 9.39 5.75
CA ASP A 216 -7.22 8.64 6.99
C ASP A 216 -8.15 7.41 7.06
N ARG A 217 -9.44 7.60 6.76
CA ARG A 217 -10.39 6.49 6.75
C ARG A 217 -10.09 5.46 5.66
N ALA A 218 -9.78 5.89 4.45
CA ALA A 218 -9.58 5.00 3.32
C ALA A 218 -8.29 4.16 3.45
N PHE A 219 -7.18 4.73 3.95
CA PHE A 219 -5.97 3.95 4.25
C PHE A 219 -6.21 2.96 5.41
N ALA A 220 -6.97 3.33 6.44
CA ALA A 220 -7.32 2.39 7.49
C ALA A 220 -8.13 1.20 6.94
N LEU A 221 -9.12 1.44 6.07
CA LEU A 221 -9.90 0.39 5.43
C LEU A 221 -9.06 -0.47 4.49
N LEU A 222 -8.19 0.14 3.68
CA LEU A 222 -7.31 -0.62 2.78
C LEU A 222 -6.40 -1.57 3.56
N LEU A 223 -5.92 -1.16 4.74
CA LEU A 223 -5.13 -2.01 5.63
C LEU A 223 -5.97 -3.15 6.24
N GLU A 224 -7.22 -2.88 6.61
CA GLU A 224 -8.16 -3.89 7.11
C GLU A 224 -8.43 -4.97 6.06
N GLU A 225 -8.73 -4.57 4.82
CA GLU A 225 -8.91 -5.49 3.70
C GLU A 225 -7.64 -6.31 3.42
N ALA A 226 -6.46 -5.68 3.51
CA ALA A 226 -5.19 -6.39 3.37
C ALA A 226 -5.01 -7.43 4.49
N GLY A 227 -5.42 -7.09 5.70
CA GLY A 227 -5.49 -8.00 6.84
C GLY A 227 -6.37 -9.21 6.58
N ALA A 228 -7.56 -9.02 6.02
CA ALA A 228 -8.48 -10.10 5.68
C ALA A 228 -7.87 -11.04 4.61
N VAL A 229 -7.38 -10.49 3.49
CA VAL A 229 -6.83 -11.29 2.39
C VAL A 229 -5.58 -12.05 2.83
N PHE A 230 -4.60 -11.35 3.36
CA PHE A 230 -3.29 -11.94 3.64
C PHE A 230 -3.26 -12.64 4.99
N GLY A 231 -3.94 -12.11 6.01
CA GLY A 231 -3.88 -12.60 7.39
C GLY A 231 -4.86 -13.72 7.70
N GLU A 232 -5.96 -13.83 6.94
CA GLU A 232 -7.05 -14.78 7.19
C GLU A 232 -7.22 -15.77 6.02
N LEU A 233 -7.49 -15.27 4.81
CA LEU A 233 -7.81 -16.13 3.66
C LEU A 233 -6.63 -16.98 3.19
N LEU A 234 -5.47 -16.34 2.95
CA LEU A 234 -4.29 -17.02 2.41
C LEU A 234 -3.76 -18.13 3.35
N PRO A 235 -3.65 -17.92 4.67
CA PRO A 235 -3.31 -18.99 5.62
C PRO A 235 -4.34 -20.13 5.62
N GLY A 236 -5.64 -19.82 5.51
CA GLY A 236 -6.71 -20.82 5.44
C GLY A 236 -6.50 -21.81 4.30
N LEU A 237 -6.14 -21.32 3.11
CA LEU A 237 -5.84 -22.14 1.94
C LEU A 237 -4.64 -23.08 2.16
N THR A 238 -3.61 -22.64 2.90
CA THR A 238 -2.42 -23.47 3.13
C THR A 238 -2.65 -24.60 4.13
N GLN A 239 -3.59 -24.45 5.06
CA GLN A 239 -3.89 -25.46 6.09
C GLN A 239 -4.73 -26.62 5.56
N GLN A 240 -5.37 -26.44 4.41
CA GLN A 240 -6.15 -27.46 3.72
C GLN A 240 -5.21 -28.44 3.00
N LYS A 241 -4.73 -29.46 3.71
CA LYS A 241 -4.07 -30.64 3.11
C LYS A 241 -4.97 -31.86 3.28
N GLY A 242 -5.40 -32.44 2.16
CA GLY A 242 -5.89 -33.83 2.10
C GLY A 242 -7.41 -34.05 2.21
N SER A 243 -8.26 -33.04 1.99
CA SER A 243 -9.71 -33.25 1.92
C SER A 243 -10.17 -33.53 0.48
N GLU A 244 -11.16 -34.42 0.31
CA GLU A 244 -11.91 -34.59 -0.95
C GLU A 244 -12.65 -33.28 -1.36
N SER A 245 -12.66 -32.26 -0.49
CA SER A 245 -13.31 -30.96 -0.67
C SER A 245 -12.37 -29.85 -1.21
N ALA A 246 -11.16 -30.18 -1.66
CA ALA A 246 -10.17 -29.19 -2.11
C ALA A 246 -10.69 -28.24 -3.21
N ALA A 247 -11.50 -28.74 -4.15
CA ALA A 247 -12.07 -27.91 -5.23
C ALA A 247 -13.10 -26.89 -4.71
N ARG A 248 -13.94 -27.29 -3.75
CA ARG A 248 -14.92 -26.40 -3.11
C ARG A 248 -14.24 -25.35 -2.26
N GLU A 249 -13.21 -25.74 -1.51
CA GLU A 249 -12.42 -24.83 -0.69
C GLU A 249 -11.68 -23.79 -1.54
N LEU A 250 -11.09 -24.23 -2.66
CA LEU A 250 -10.50 -23.31 -3.64
C LEU A 250 -11.55 -22.36 -4.24
N ALA A 251 -12.74 -22.85 -4.59
CA ALA A 251 -13.80 -21.98 -5.11
C ALA A 251 -14.22 -20.91 -4.09
N LEU A 252 -14.38 -21.27 -2.82
CA LEU A 252 -14.67 -20.31 -1.75
C LEU A 252 -13.55 -19.26 -1.62
N PHE A 253 -12.29 -19.71 -1.57
CA PHE A 253 -11.15 -18.79 -1.55
C PHE A 253 -11.15 -17.83 -2.74
N LEU A 254 -11.42 -18.30 -3.96
CA LEU A 254 -11.46 -17.45 -5.15
C LEU A 254 -12.61 -16.43 -5.08
N ILE A 255 -13.78 -16.83 -4.57
CA ILE A 255 -14.91 -15.92 -4.35
C ILE A 255 -14.51 -14.84 -3.35
N ASP A 256 -13.96 -15.23 -2.19
CA ASP A 256 -13.58 -14.30 -1.14
C ASP A 256 -12.49 -13.33 -1.62
N VAL A 257 -11.45 -13.82 -2.30
CA VAL A 257 -10.39 -12.98 -2.89
C VAL A 257 -10.95 -12.02 -3.95
N THR A 258 -11.93 -12.45 -4.74
CA THR A 258 -12.60 -11.57 -5.72
C THR A 258 -13.33 -10.45 -5.00
N GLN A 259 -14.12 -10.78 -3.97
CA GLN A 259 -14.89 -9.82 -3.19
C GLN A 259 -13.97 -8.79 -2.50
N HIS A 260 -12.93 -9.25 -1.81
CA HIS A 260 -11.98 -8.34 -1.16
C HIS A 260 -11.18 -7.52 -2.18
N GLY A 261 -10.82 -8.11 -3.33
CA GLY A 261 -10.16 -7.40 -4.42
C GLY A 261 -11.03 -6.28 -5.02
N GLU A 262 -12.34 -6.50 -5.17
CA GLU A 262 -13.31 -5.49 -5.58
C GLU A 262 -13.50 -4.41 -4.51
N GLN A 263 -13.58 -4.79 -3.23
CA GLN A 263 -13.70 -3.85 -2.12
C GLN A 263 -12.47 -2.94 -2.03
N MET A 264 -11.26 -3.48 -2.19
CA MET A 264 -10.03 -2.68 -2.28
C MET A 264 -10.07 -1.71 -3.45
N GLN A 265 -10.55 -2.12 -4.64
CA GLN A 265 -10.70 -1.22 -5.79
C GLN A 265 -11.63 -0.04 -5.48
N LEU A 266 -12.78 -0.30 -4.84
CA LEU A 266 -13.70 0.77 -4.44
C LEU A 266 -13.05 1.75 -3.45
N ILE A 267 -12.24 1.26 -2.51
CA ILE A 267 -11.49 2.11 -1.58
C ILE A 267 -10.46 2.96 -2.34
N LEU A 268 -9.72 2.35 -3.27
CA LEU A 268 -8.71 3.01 -4.10
C LEU A 268 -9.33 4.10 -4.99
N ASP A 269 -10.48 3.84 -5.61
CA ASP A 269 -11.21 4.83 -6.40
C ASP A 269 -11.62 6.05 -5.55
N GLY A 270 -11.97 5.82 -4.28
CA GLY A 270 -12.31 6.86 -3.32
C GLY A 270 -11.13 7.73 -2.85
N LEU A 271 -9.89 7.29 -3.08
CA LEU A 271 -8.65 7.98 -2.69
C LEU A 271 -8.18 9.01 -3.74
N TRP A 272 -8.57 8.87 -5.01
CA TRP A 272 -7.99 9.70 -6.08
C TRP A 272 -8.33 11.18 -5.96
N GLU A 273 -9.60 11.50 -5.73
CA GLU A 273 -10.06 12.89 -5.60
C GLU A 273 -9.46 13.64 -4.39
N PRO A 274 -9.39 13.07 -3.17
CA PRO A 274 -8.73 13.77 -2.06
C PRO A 274 -7.22 13.88 -2.27
N LEU A 275 -6.56 12.86 -2.86
CA LEU A 275 -5.13 12.92 -3.18
C LEU A 275 -4.83 13.98 -4.24
N SER A 276 -5.62 14.07 -5.31
CA SER A 276 -5.43 15.09 -6.35
C SER A 276 -5.63 16.48 -5.79
N THR A 277 -6.69 16.69 -4.99
CA THR A 277 -6.98 17.98 -4.34
C THR A 277 -5.82 18.45 -3.46
N ILE A 278 -5.28 17.55 -2.62
CA ILE A 278 -4.14 17.87 -1.76
C ILE A 278 -2.87 18.08 -2.60
N SER A 279 -2.61 17.23 -3.60
CA SER A 279 -1.45 17.35 -4.47
C SER A 279 -1.45 18.68 -5.23
N GLU A 280 -2.57 19.08 -5.84
CA GLU A 280 -2.73 20.35 -6.53
C GLU A 280 -2.46 21.54 -5.61
N ALA A 281 -2.93 21.46 -4.37
CA ALA A 281 -2.68 22.49 -3.38
C ALA A 281 -1.19 22.67 -3.06
N PHE A 282 -0.40 21.59 -3.04
CA PHE A 282 1.04 21.66 -2.84
C PHE A 282 1.84 21.89 -4.12
N GLY A 283 1.18 21.82 -5.29
CA GLY A 283 1.76 22.08 -6.61
C GLY A 283 2.19 23.53 -6.83
N VAL A 284 3.06 23.72 -7.82
CA VAL A 284 3.62 25.04 -8.20
C VAL A 284 2.54 25.97 -8.75
N ASP A 285 1.55 25.43 -9.46
CA ASP A 285 0.48 26.23 -10.08
C ASP A 285 -0.40 26.93 -9.04
N ALA A 286 -0.68 26.29 -7.90
CA ALA A 286 -1.42 26.90 -6.80
C ALA A 286 -0.69 28.13 -6.21
N LEU A 287 0.64 28.09 -6.17
CA LEU A 287 1.46 29.20 -5.69
C LEU A 287 1.48 30.36 -6.69
N LEU A 288 1.58 30.07 -7.98
CA LEU A 288 1.51 31.10 -9.03
C LEU A 288 0.16 31.82 -9.00
N TYR A 289 -0.94 31.08 -8.82
CA TYR A 289 -2.27 31.67 -8.66
C TYR A 289 -2.39 32.55 -7.40
N ALA A 290 -1.85 32.09 -6.27
CA ALA A 290 -1.84 32.86 -5.02
C ALA A 290 -1.03 34.16 -5.14
N LEU A 291 0.08 34.15 -5.89
CA LEU A 291 0.89 35.35 -6.13
C LEU A 291 0.16 36.35 -7.04
N GLN A 292 -0.44 35.89 -8.14
CA GLN A 292 -1.20 36.74 -9.06
C GLN A 292 -2.40 37.43 -8.38
N THR A 293 -3.13 36.70 -7.53
CA THR A 293 -4.26 37.25 -6.78
C THR A 293 -3.84 38.29 -5.74
N ARG A 294 -2.68 38.11 -5.10
CA ARG A 294 -2.08 39.13 -4.20
C ARG A 294 -1.67 40.39 -4.96
N GLU A 295 -1.05 40.26 -6.14
CA GLU A 295 -0.69 41.40 -6.98
C GLU A 295 -1.90 42.20 -7.44
N HIS A 296 -2.98 41.53 -7.86
CA HIS A 296 -4.21 42.19 -8.27
C HIS A 296 -4.92 42.92 -7.12
N LYS A 297 -4.93 42.34 -5.90
CA LYS A 297 -5.48 43.03 -4.72
C LYS A 297 -4.66 44.26 -4.33
N GLY A 298 -3.33 44.18 -4.41
CA GLY A 298 -2.45 45.31 -4.11
C GLY A 298 -2.60 46.50 -5.06
N ARG A 299 -2.94 46.26 -6.33
CA ARG A 299 -3.18 47.32 -7.33
C ARG A 299 -4.52 48.03 -7.20
N ASN A 300 -5.55 47.39 -6.62
CA ASN A 300 -6.88 48.00 -6.44
C ASN A 300 -7.00 48.85 -5.17
N THR A 301 -5.97 48.85 -4.32
CA THR A 301 -5.93 49.60 -3.05
C THR A 301 -5.00 50.83 -3.10
N ALA A 302 -4.38 51.10 -4.25
CA ALA A 302 -3.54 52.26 -4.51
C ALA A 302 -4.25 53.23 -5.45
#